data_AF-A0A7W0G1Q0-F1
#
_entry.id   AF-A0A7W0G1Q0-F1
#
_cell.length_a   1.000
_cell.length_b   1.000
_cell.length_c   1.000
_cell.angle_alpha   90.00
_cell.angle_beta   90.00
_cell.angle_gamma   90.00
#
_symmetry.space_group_name_H-M   'P 1'
#
loop_
_entity.id
_entity.type
_entity.pdbx_description
1 polymer ?
#
loop_
_entity_poly.entity_id
_entity_poly.type
_entity_poly.pdbx_seq_one_letter_code
_entity_poly.pdbx_strand_id
1 'polypeptide(L)'
;HILQELLTAKSDDVAGRSKIYEAIVKGEADFNPGVPESFNVLVRELQSLCLDVELISKVHDHGDETGDGTGRPVVPAGGVAE
;
A
#
# COMPACT_ATOMS: atom_id res chain seq x y z
N HIS A 1 -8.24 15.71 -5.30
CA HIS A 1 -8.85 15.91 -3.97
C HIS A 1 -10.37 15.73 -3.96
N ILE A 2 -11.14 16.40 -4.82
CA ILE A 2 -12.63 16.33 -4.78
C ILE A 2 -13.18 14.91 -4.95
N LEU A 3 -12.72 14.14 -5.94
CA LEU A 3 -13.20 12.78 -6.18
C LEU A 3 -12.82 11.82 -5.02
N GLN A 4 -11.64 12.01 -4.44
CA GLN A 4 -11.19 11.21 -3.30
C GLN A 4 -12.07 11.47 -2.08
N GLU A 5 -12.32 12.74 -1.73
CA GLU A 5 -13.26 13.11 -0.67
C GLU A 5 -14.65 12.51 -0.89
N LEU A 6 -15.14 12.57 -2.13
CA LEU A 6 -16.46 12.08 -2.48
C LEU A 6 -16.58 10.57 -2.24
N LEU A 7 -15.54 9.80 -2.56
CA LEU A 7 -15.50 8.34 -2.45
C LEU A 7 -15.01 7.81 -1.08
N THR A 8 -14.52 8.68 -0.21
CA THR A 8 -13.97 8.31 1.12
C THR A 8 -14.74 9.02 2.21
N ALA A 9 -14.27 10.22 2.60
CA ALA A 9 -14.74 11.08 3.66
C ALA A 9 -16.25 11.31 3.67
N LYS A 10 -16.85 11.41 2.47
CA LYS A 10 -18.25 11.79 2.29
C LYS A 10 -19.20 10.61 2.07
N SER A 11 -18.76 9.49 1.46
CA SER A 11 -19.65 8.35 1.15
C SER A 11 -19.45 7.10 2.01
N ASP A 12 -18.21 6.73 2.36
CA ASP A 12 -17.90 5.36 2.77
C ASP A 12 -16.98 5.23 4.01
N ASP A 13 -16.29 6.29 4.43
CA ASP A 13 -15.32 6.22 5.54
C ASP A 13 -15.96 6.52 6.91
N VAL A 14 -16.64 5.52 7.49
CA VAL A 14 -17.33 5.64 8.79
C VAL A 14 -16.36 5.98 9.93
N ALA A 15 -15.14 5.42 9.90
CA ALA A 15 -14.11 5.70 10.89
C ALA A 15 -13.49 7.10 10.73
N GLY A 16 -13.39 7.59 9.50
CA GLY A 16 -12.97 8.94 9.15
C GLY A 16 -13.94 10.02 9.60
N ARG A 17 -15.26 9.74 9.65
CA ARG A 17 -16.27 10.74 10.03
C ARG A 17 -16.03 11.36 11.41
N SER A 18 -15.66 10.57 12.42
CA SER A 18 -15.41 11.10 13.76
C SER A 18 -14.21 12.06 13.78
N LYS A 19 -13.15 11.74 13.03
CA LYS A 19 -11.97 12.62 12.89
C LYS A 19 -12.28 13.88 12.10
N ILE A 20 -13.13 13.78 11.06
CA ILE A 20 -13.63 14.94 10.31
C ILE A 20 -14.42 15.87 11.23
N TYR A 21 -15.32 15.33 12.06
CA TYR A 21 -16.07 16.17 13.01
C TYR A 21 -15.14 16.87 14.01
N GLU A 22 -14.13 16.19 14.53
CA GLU A 22 -13.13 16.79 15.42
C GLU A 22 -12.31 17.88 14.72
N ALA A 23 -11.89 17.64 13.47
CA ALA A 23 -11.15 18.60 12.66
C ALA A 23 -11.97 19.85 12.33
N ILE A 24 -13.26 19.68 12.00
CA ILE A 24 -14.21 20.79 11.76
C ILE A 24 -14.37 21.63 13.04
N VAL A 25 -14.45 21.00 14.21
CA VAL A 25 -14.60 21.72 15.49
C VAL A 25 -13.31 22.45 15.87
N LYS A 26 -12.14 21.89 15.57
CA LYS A 26 -10.82 22.51 15.82
C LYS A 26 -10.42 23.56 14.78
N GLY A 27 -11.14 23.66 13.66
CA GLY A 27 -10.79 24.54 12.55
C GLY A 27 -9.56 24.07 11.76
N GLU A 28 -9.16 22.81 11.92
CA GLU A 28 -8.06 22.19 11.19
C GLU A 28 -8.63 21.56 9.90
N ALA A 29 -8.06 21.92 8.75
CA ALA A 29 -8.53 21.42 7.45
C ALA A 29 -7.86 20.09 7.05
N ASP A 30 -7.08 19.49 7.95
CA ASP A 30 -6.24 18.35 7.61
C ASP A 30 -7.06 17.06 7.71
N PHE A 31 -7.33 16.46 6.55
CA PHE A 31 -8.02 15.20 6.43
C PHE A 31 -7.19 14.25 5.56
N ASN A 32 -6.72 13.15 6.16
CA ASN A 32 -6.06 12.08 5.43
C ASN A 32 -7.06 10.95 5.13
N PRO A 33 -7.51 10.79 3.88
CA PRO A 33 -8.50 9.79 3.52
C PRO A 33 -7.98 8.37 3.75
N GLY A 34 -8.78 7.53 4.41
CA GLY A 34 -8.52 6.10 4.54
C GLY A 34 -8.92 5.30 3.30
N VAL A 35 -8.78 3.98 3.40
CA VAL A 35 -9.36 3.05 2.42
C VAL A 35 -10.89 2.99 2.64
N PRO A 36 -11.73 3.16 1.61
CA PRO A 36 -13.18 3.02 1.75
C PRO A 36 -13.60 1.63 2.24
N GLU A 37 -14.59 1.55 3.11
CA GLU A 37 -15.14 0.25 3.55
C GLU A 37 -15.75 -0.55 2.39
N SER A 38 -16.33 0.13 1.40
CA SER A 38 -16.84 -0.49 0.18
C SER A 38 -15.76 -1.26 -0.61
N PHE A 39 -14.50 -0.83 -0.56
CA PHE A 39 -13.39 -1.58 -1.15
C PHE A 39 -13.08 -2.86 -0.36
N ASN A 40 -13.12 -2.82 0.97
CA ASN A 40 -12.96 -4.03 1.79
C ASN A 40 -14.08 -5.04 1.54
N VAL A 41 -15.32 -4.56 1.35
CA VAL A 41 -16.46 -5.41 0.99
C VAL A 41 -16.24 -6.05 -0.38
N LEU A 42 -15.82 -5.27 -1.38
CA LEU A 42 -15.48 -5.79 -2.71
C LEU A 42 -14.43 -6.91 -2.65
N VAL A 43 -13.35 -6.73 -1.88
CA VAL A 43 -12.32 -7.77 -1.72
C VAL A 43 -12.92 -9.05 -1.13
N ARG A 44 -13.77 -8.92 -0.10
CA ARG A 44 -14.45 -10.07 0.53
C ARG A 44 -15.44 -10.76 -0.42
N GLU A 45 -16.14 -10.00 -1.25
CA GLU A 45 -17.05 -10.56 -2.27
C GLU A 45 -16.28 -11.35 -3.32
N LEU A 46 -15.14 -10.84 -3.79
CA LEU A 46 -14.26 -11.57 -4.72
C LEU A 46 -13.69 -12.85 -4.07
N GLN A 47 -13.25 -12.77 -2.81
CA GLN A 47 -12.77 -13.92 -2.04
C GLN A 47 -13.87 -14.98 -1.83
N SER A 48 -15.13 -14.57 -1.69
CA SER A 48 -16.27 -15.50 -1.61
C SER A 48 -16.48 -16.33 -2.88
N LEU A 49 -15.98 -15.84 -4.02
CA LEU A 49 -15.97 -16.55 -5.30
C LEU A 49 -14.72 -17.42 -5.51
N CYS A 50 -13.95 -17.68 -4.44
CA CYS A 50 -12.66 -18.38 -4.48
C CYS A 50 -11.58 -17.65 -5.30
N LEU A 51 -11.69 -16.32 -5.45
CA LEU A 51 -10.62 -15.51 -6.04
C LEU A 51 -9.68 -15.02 -4.94
N ASP A 52 -8.39 -15.32 -5.10
CA ASP A 52 -7.36 -14.82 -4.19
C ASP A 52 -6.96 -13.40 -4.59
N VAL A 53 -7.21 -12.44 -3.70
CA VAL A 53 -6.99 -11.01 -3.92
C VAL A 53 -6.22 -10.46 -2.73
N GLU A 54 -5.02 -9.94 -3.00
CA GLU A 54 -4.11 -9.39 -2.00
C GLU A 54 -3.68 -7.96 -2.36
N LEU A 55 -3.46 -7.15 -1.32
CA LEU A 55 -2.92 -5.80 -1.47
C LEU A 55 -1.39 -5.86 -1.56
N ILE A 56 -0.86 -5.59 -2.75
CA ILE A 56 0.59 -5.57 -2.97
C ILE A 56 1.13 -4.20 -2.56
N SER A 57 2.01 -4.18 -1.57
CA SER A 57 2.82 -3.00 -1.27
C SER A 57 3.99 -2.94 -2.25
N LYS A 58 4.22 -1.77 -2.86
CA LYS A 58 5.39 -1.56 -3.72
C LYS A 58 6.62 -1.44 -2.82
N VAL A 59 7.26 -2.56 -2.54
CA VAL A 59 8.62 -2.56 -1.98
C VAL A 59 9.51 -1.94 -3.04
N HIS A 60 10.05 -0.74 -2.77
CA HIS A 60 11.17 -0.21 -3.54
C HIS A 60 12.37 -1.12 -3.25
N ASP A 61 12.53 -2.16 -4.05
CA ASP A 61 13.75 -2.94 -4.09
C ASP A 61 14.82 -2.08 -4.77
N HIS A 62 15.58 -1.35 -3.94
CA HIS A 62 16.83 -0.74 -4.35
C HIS A 62 17.95 -1.53 -3.67
N GLY A 63 18.57 -2.44 -4.42
CA GLY A 63 19.76 -3.19 -4.02
C GLY A 63 19.70 -4.60 -4.62
N ASP A 64 20.57 -5.03 -5.54
CA ASP A 64 21.90 -4.57 -5.86
C ASP A 64 22.22 -5.09 -7.27
N GLU A 65 22.39 -4.20 -8.25
CA GLU A 65 22.91 -4.58 -9.57
C GLU A 65 24.41 -4.82 -9.45
N THR A 66 24.82 -5.98 -8.93
CA THR A 66 26.14 -6.53 -9.21
C THR A 66 25.98 -7.75 -10.12
N GLY A 67 25.57 -7.49 -11.36
CA GLY A 67 25.52 -8.47 -12.43
C GLY A 67 26.35 -7.99 -13.62
N ASP A 68 27.58 -8.49 -13.75
CA ASP A 68 28.17 -8.70 -15.07
C ASP A 68 27.13 -9.55 -15.84
N GLY A 69 26.61 -9.02 -16.95
CA GLY A 69 25.49 -9.53 -17.73
C GLY A 69 25.66 -10.93 -18.36
N THR A 70 26.41 -11.83 -17.74
CA THR A 70 26.67 -13.21 -18.18
C THR A 70 25.95 -14.27 -17.35
N GLY A 71 25.16 -13.90 -16.33
CA GLY A 71 24.27 -14.83 -15.62
C GLY A 71 24.99 -15.99 -14.92
N ARG A 72 26.27 -15.84 -14.58
CA ARG A 72 27.06 -16.84 -13.83
C ARG A 72 27.44 -16.28 -12.46
N PRO A 73 27.32 -17.08 -11.38
CA PRO A 73 27.85 -16.67 -10.08
C PRO A 73 29.36 -16.50 -10.18
N VAL A 74 29.87 -15.33 -9.79
CA VAL A 74 31.32 -15.06 -9.71
C VAL A 74 31.89 -15.91 -8.56
N VAL A 75 32.71 -16.90 -8.91
CA VAL A 75 33.50 -17.62 -7.91
C VAL A 75 34.60 -16.70 -7.40
N PRO A 76 34.75 -16.48 -6.08
CA PRO A 76 35.89 -15.73 -5.56
C PRO A 76 37.17 -16.51 -5.87
N ALA A 77 38.09 -15.88 -6.62
CA ALA A 77 39.42 -16.42 -6.86
C ALA A 77 40.13 -16.60 -5.51
N GLY A 78 40.66 -17.80 -5.29
CA GLY A 78 41.05 -18.32 -3.98
C GLY A 78 42.01 -17.44 -3.17
N GLY A 79 41.73 -17.34 -1.88
CA GLY A 79 42.71 -17.06 -0.85
C GLY A 79 43.14 -18.39 -0.22
N VAL A 80 44.38 -18.79 -0.47
CA VAL A 80 45.08 -19.82 0.29
C VAL A 80 45.18 -19.38 1.75
N ALA A 81 44.69 -20.23 2.66
CA ALA A 81 45.17 -20.24 4.04
C ALA A 81 46.53 -20.97 4.05
N GLU A 82 47.47 -20.45 4.84
CA GLU A 82 48.86 -20.92 5.10
C GLU A 82 49.41 -22.13 4.32
#